data_AF-A0A7V1N9H7-F1
#
_entry.id   AF-A0A7V1N9H7-F1
#
_cell.length_a   1.000
_cell.length_b   1.000
_cell.length_c   1.000
_cell.angle_alpha   90.00
_cell.angle_beta   90.00
_cell.angle_gamma   90.00
#
_symmetry.space_group_name_H-M   'P 1'
#
loop_
_entity.id
_entity.type
_entity.pdbx_description
1 polymer ?
#
loop_
_entity_poly.entity_id
_entity_poly.type
_entity_poly.pdbx_seq_one_letter_code
_entity_poly.pdbx_strand_id
1 'polypeptide(L)'
;MRSLKVSSGMTRWGFAGLLLAGWVAFGCASAGRDFDTTHAADIEKGVQDKAQIRSWFGEPYQVAMPLSGHPLGCMERWTYTYAYSDRGGARTKAKTLIIDFDANGKVCDHAFVKQ
;
A
#
# COMPACT_ATOMS: atom_id res chain seq x y z
N MET A 1 1.77 37.54 62.93
CA MET A 1 1.31 36.83 61.71
C MET A 1 2.30 37.12 60.58
N ARG A 2 2.79 36.03 59.96
CA ARG A 2 3.65 35.82 58.78
C ARG A 2 4.46 37.00 58.21
N SER A 3 5.77 36.89 58.43
CA SER A 3 6.86 37.44 57.61
C SER A 3 6.90 36.73 56.25
N LEU A 4 6.98 37.47 55.13
CA LEU A 4 7.60 36.98 53.89
C LEU A 4 8.31 38.16 53.19
N LYS A 5 9.62 37.98 53.07
CA LYS A 5 10.61 38.87 52.51
C LYS A 5 10.66 38.60 51.00
N VAL A 6 10.26 39.57 50.15
CA VAL A 6 10.47 39.47 48.70
C VAL A 6 11.94 39.78 48.44
N SER A 7 12.69 38.72 48.15
CA SER A 7 14.12 38.70 47.88
C SER A 7 14.39 38.73 46.37
N SER A 8 15.17 39.73 45.96
CA SER A 8 16.22 39.75 44.93
C SER A 8 16.04 39.09 43.55
N GLY A 9 16.47 39.85 42.53
CA GLY A 9 17.11 39.36 41.31
C GLY A 9 16.25 39.56 40.07
N MET A 10 16.56 40.51 39.18
CA MET A 10 17.54 40.32 38.09
C MET A 10 17.24 39.01 37.35
N THR A 11 16.75 38.97 36.11
CA THR A 11 17.53 39.35 34.92
C THR A 11 16.60 39.33 33.69
N ARG A 12 16.72 40.34 32.82
CA ARG A 12 16.12 40.40 31.48
C ARG A 12 16.67 39.28 30.59
N TRP A 13 15.96 38.17 30.41
CA TRP A 13 16.24 37.17 29.38
C TRP A 13 14.87 36.86 28.75
N GLY A 14 14.50 37.49 27.64
CA GLY A 14 15.04 37.15 26.34
C GLY A 14 14.21 35.99 25.81
N PHE A 15 13.26 36.28 24.93
CA PHE A 15 12.48 35.35 24.10
C PHE A 15 12.81 33.86 24.33
N ALA A 16 12.03 33.18 25.15
CA ALA A 16 12.00 31.72 25.19
C ALA A 16 11.40 31.23 23.87
N GLY A 17 12.24 31.23 22.84
CA GLY A 17 11.94 30.81 21.49
C GLY A 17 11.45 29.37 21.51
N LEU A 18 10.22 29.20 21.05
CA LEU A 18 9.60 27.94 20.71
C LEU A 18 10.36 27.31 19.52
N LEU A 19 11.57 26.82 19.73
CA LEU A 19 12.32 26.02 18.75
C LEU A 19 11.77 24.59 18.77
N LEU A 20 10.52 24.42 18.31
CA LEU A 20 10.04 23.15 17.79
C LEU A 20 10.76 22.94 16.44
N ALA A 21 11.98 22.43 16.52
CA ALA A 21 12.73 21.95 15.36
C ALA A 21 11.92 20.81 14.72
N GLY A 22 11.16 21.16 13.69
CA GLY A 22 10.34 20.23 12.92
C GLY A 22 11.21 19.16 12.28
N TRP A 23 11.18 17.95 12.84
CA TRP A 23 11.64 16.76 12.16
C TRP A 23 10.65 16.44 11.04
N VAL A 24 10.85 17.05 9.87
CA VAL A 24 10.13 16.66 8.66
C VAL A 24 10.64 15.28 8.27
N ALA A 25 9.92 14.25 8.68
CA ALA A 25 10.18 12.87 8.28
C ALA A 25 9.86 12.71 6.80
N PHE A 26 10.85 12.99 5.95
CA PHE A 26 10.82 12.58 4.56
C PHE A 26 11.05 11.05 4.49
N GLY A 27 9.98 10.27 4.60
CA GLY A 27 10.01 8.82 4.49
C GLY A 27 9.98 8.33 3.05
N CYS A 28 10.67 7.22 2.77
CA CYS A 28 10.39 6.37 1.62
C CYS A 28 9.35 5.33 2.07
N ALA A 29 8.33 5.08 1.25
CA ALA A 29 7.28 4.13 1.58
C ALA A 29 7.05 3.16 0.42
N SER A 30 6.86 1.89 0.74
CA SER A 30 6.50 0.86 -0.23
C SER A 30 5.45 -0.07 0.35
N ALA A 31 4.55 -0.56 -0.50
CA ALA A 31 3.55 -1.57 -0.15
C ALA A 31 3.48 -2.65 -1.22
N GLY A 32 3.25 -3.89 -0.79
CA GLY A 32 3.13 -5.04 -1.70
C GLY A 32 4.48 -5.55 -2.25
N ARG A 33 4.43 -6.22 -3.39
CA ARG A 33 5.59 -6.84 -4.07
C ARG A 33 5.55 -6.47 -5.54
N ASP A 34 6.70 -6.02 -6.07
CA ASP A 34 6.83 -5.77 -7.51
C ASP A 34 6.65 -7.08 -8.30
N PHE A 35 5.95 -7.02 -9.43
CA PHE A 35 5.59 -8.19 -10.24
C PHE A 35 5.68 -7.87 -11.73
N ASP A 36 6.02 -8.85 -12.57
CA ASP A 36 6.07 -8.65 -14.02
C ASP A 36 4.67 -8.29 -14.55
N THR A 37 4.56 -7.34 -15.48
CA THR A 37 3.28 -6.95 -16.07
C THR A 37 3.19 -7.29 -17.56
N THR A 38 4.19 -7.98 -18.11
CA THR A 38 4.30 -8.27 -19.55
C THR A 38 3.09 -9.03 -20.07
N HIS A 39 2.57 -9.96 -19.27
CA HIS A 39 1.41 -10.79 -19.62
C HIS A 39 0.06 -10.26 -19.11
N ALA A 40 0.00 -9.05 -18.54
CA ALA A 40 -1.25 -8.53 -17.97
C ALA A 40 -2.36 -8.36 -19.02
N ALA A 41 -1.99 -8.11 -20.28
CA ALA A 41 -2.92 -7.98 -21.40
C ALA A 41 -3.29 -9.34 -22.06
N ASP A 42 -2.55 -10.41 -21.72
CA ASP A 42 -2.74 -11.74 -22.30
C ASP A 42 -3.71 -12.61 -21.47
N ILE A 43 -4.29 -12.06 -20.40
CA ILE A 43 -5.21 -12.76 -19.51
C ILE A 43 -6.59 -12.85 -20.19
N GLU A 44 -7.06 -14.08 -20.37
CA GLU A 44 -8.34 -14.38 -20.99
C GLU A 44 -9.23 -15.18 -20.04
N LYS A 45 -10.52 -14.83 -20.02
CA LYS A 45 -11.51 -15.53 -19.20
C LYS A 45 -11.67 -16.97 -19.68
N GLY A 46 -11.61 -17.93 -18.76
CA GLY A 46 -11.75 -19.36 -19.00
C GLY A 46 -10.50 -20.06 -19.51
N VAL A 47 -9.42 -19.33 -19.85
CA VAL A 47 -8.23 -19.91 -20.49
C VAL A 47 -7.16 -20.28 -19.47
N GLN A 48 -6.58 -19.26 -18.81
CA GLN A 48 -5.51 -19.49 -17.85
C GLN A 48 -6.06 -20.09 -16.56
N ASP A 49 -5.24 -20.94 -15.92
CA ASP A 49 -5.47 -21.42 -14.57
C ASP A 49 -4.49 -20.78 -13.58
N LYS A 50 -4.72 -21.09 -12.31
CA LYS A 50 -3.88 -20.69 -11.18
C LYS A 50 -2.39 -20.97 -11.40
N ALA A 51 -2.00 -22.07 -12.05
CA ALA A 51 -0.60 -22.41 -12.26
C ALA A 51 0.04 -21.50 -13.31
N GLN A 52 -0.66 -21.26 -14.42
CA GLN A 52 -0.22 -20.33 -15.46
C GLN A 52 -0.14 -18.88 -14.94
N ILE A 53 -1.13 -18.44 -14.17
CA ILE A 53 -1.09 -17.10 -13.55
C ILE A 53 0.10 -16.96 -12.61
N ARG A 54 0.41 -18.00 -11.82
CA ARG A 54 1.58 -17.99 -10.94
C ARG A 54 2.91 -18.01 -11.68
N SER A 55 2.99 -18.70 -12.81
CA SER A 55 4.22 -18.70 -13.62
C SER A 55 4.52 -17.34 -14.23
N TRP A 56 3.50 -16.54 -14.53
CA TRP A 56 3.64 -15.18 -15.07
C TRP A 56 3.90 -14.12 -14.00
N PHE A 57 3.13 -14.12 -12.92
CA PHE A 57 3.10 -13.01 -11.96
C PHE A 57 3.75 -13.34 -10.61
N GLY A 58 4.11 -14.60 -10.39
CA GLY A 58 4.58 -15.12 -9.11
C GLY A 58 3.46 -15.30 -8.10
N GLU A 59 3.84 -15.36 -6.83
CA GLU A 59 2.89 -15.48 -5.72
C GLU A 59 2.12 -14.16 -5.50
N PRO A 60 0.78 -14.21 -5.34
CA PRO A 60 -0.01 -13.03 -5.06
C PRO A 60 0.32 -12.42 -3.70
N TYR A 61 0.08 -11.12 -3.56
CA TYR A 61 0.21 -10.43 -2.28
C TYR A 61 -0.90 -10.83 -1.31
N GLN A 62 -2.11 -11.04 -1.83
CA GLN A 62 -3.28 -11.43 -1.04
C GLN A 62 -4.11 -12.47 -1.81
N VAL A 63 -4.65 -13.44 -1.08
CA VAL A 63 -5.65 -14.39 -1.56
C VAL A 63 -6.91 -14.24 -0.70
N ALA A 64 -8.08 -14.12 -1.32
CA ALA A 64 -9.37 -14.09 -0.64
C ALA A 64 -10.29 -15.20 -1.18
N MET A 65 -10.80 -16.04 -0.28
CA MET A 65 -11.72 -17.14 -0.58
C MET A 65 -12.57 -17.47 0.67
N PRO A 66 -13.88 -17.78 0.55
CA PRO A 66 -14.69 -17.72 -0.67
C PRO A 66 -15.15 -16.30 -1.02
N LEU A 67 -15.27 -16.00 -2.31
CA LEU A 67 -15.90 -14.79 -2.84
C LEU A 67 -17.43 -14.95 -2.85
N SER A 68 -18.06 -14.82 -1.68
CA SER A 68 -19.52 -14.86 -1.57
C SER A 68 -20.17 -13.67 -2.28
N GLY A 69 -21.15 -13.94 -3.16
CA GLY A 69 -21.94 -12.90 -3.83
C GLY A 69 -21.27 -12.23 -5.03
N HIS A 70 -20.17 -12.79 -5.56
CA HIS A 70 -19.58 -12.29 -6.80
C HIS A 70 -20.58 -12.46 -7.97
N PRO A 71 -20.87 -11.43 -8.77
CA PRO A 71 -21.93 -11.46 -9.79
C PRO A 71 -21.70 -12.52 -10.88
N LEU A 72 -20.46 -12.93 -11.09
CA LEU A 72 -20.05 -13.96 -12.06
C LEU A 72 -19.86 -15.35 -11.43
N GLY A 73 -20.15 -15.52 -10.13
CA GLY A 73 -19.94 -16.79 -9.43
C GLY A 73 -18.47 -17.18 -9.22
N CYS A 74 -17.54 -16.21 -9.31
CA CYS A 74 -16.14 -16.45 -8.99
C CYS A 74 -15.99 -16.80 -7.49
N MET A 75 -15.02 -17.64 -7.15
CA MET A 75 -14.87 -18.24 -5.82
C MET A 75 -13.63 -17.75 -5.08
N GLU A 76 -12.58 -17.34 -5.78
CA GLU A 76 -11.30 -16.96 -5.18
C GLU A 76 -10.69 -15.75 -5.89
N ARG A 77 -10.18 -14.77 -5.13
CA ARG A 77 -9.50 -13.58 -5.65
C ARG A 77 -8.04 -13.60 -5.29
N TRP A 78 -7.18 -13.43 -6.28
CA TRP A 78 -5.77 -13.10 -6.10
C TRP A 78 -5.53 -11.64 -6.38
N THR A 79 -4.84 -10.97 -5.46
CA THR A 79 -4.44 -9.57 -5.60
C THR A 79 -2.93 -9.49 -5.64
N TYR A 80 -2.42 -8.96 -6.75
CA TYR A 80 -1.05 -8.53 -6.90
C TYR A 80 -1.03 -7.02 -6.79
N THR A 81 -0.19 -6.48 -5.92
CA THR A 81 -0.10 -5.03 -5.74
C THR A 81 1.33 -4.63 -5.46
N TYR A 82 1.71 -3.49 -6.03
CA TYR A 82 2.95 -2.81 -5.74
C TYR A 82 2.70 -1.31 -5.73
N ALA A 83 3.10 -0.66 -4.64
CA ALA A 83 3.14 0.78 -4.55
C ALA A 83 4.49 1.22 -3.99
N TYR A 84 5.03 2.30 -4.54
CA TYR A 84 6.29 2.89 -4.11
C TYR A 84 6.18 4.42 -4.14
N SER A 85 6.75 5.06 -3.13
CA SER A 85 6.95 6.50 -3.04
C SER A 85 8.38 6.79 -2.61
N ASP A 86 9.06 7.67 -3.34
CA ASP A 86 10.37 8.16 -2.93
C ASP A 86 10.27 9.18 -1.77
N ARG A 87 11.45 9.63 -1.32
CA ARG A 87 11.61 10.55 -0.21
C ARG A 87 10.92 11.88 -0.52
N GLY A 88 9.77 12.12 0.10
CA GLY A 88 8.97 13.34 -0.11
C GLY A 88 7.89 13.23 -1.18
N GLY A 89 7.66 12.04 -1.74
CA GLY A 89 6.52 11.79 -2.63
C GLY A 89 6.63 12.40 -4.02
N ALA A 90 7.84 12.77 -4.45
CA ALA A 90 8.09 13.34 -5.78
C ALA A 90 7.95 12.30 -6.89
N ARG A 91 8.20 11.02 -6.59
CA ARG A 91 8.00 9.90 -7.50
C ARG A 91 7.12 8.86 -6.83
N THR A 92 5.98 8.60 -7.44
CA THR A 92 5.09 7.50 -7.07
C THR A 92 5.00 6.50 -8.22
N LYS A 93 4.89 5.22 -7.88
CA LYS A 93 4.54 4.15 -8.82
C LYS A 93 3.50 3.29 -8.14
N ALA A 94 2.44 2.95 -8.84
CA ALA A 94 1.45 2.02 -8.33
C ALA A 94 0.97 1.09 -9.44
N LYS A 95 0.84 -0.20 -9.12
CA LYS A 95 0.17 -1.16 -10.00
C LYS A 95 -0.55 -2.21 -9.19
N THR A 96 -1.71 -2.61 -9.69
CA THR A 96 -2.55 -3.62 -9.10
C THR A 96 -3.14 -4.50 -10.19
N LEU A 97 -3.01 -5.80 -10.01
CA LEU A 97 -3.66 -6.82 -10.83
C LEU A 97 -4.55 -7.65 -9.90
N ILE A 98 -5.83 -7.69 -10.23
CA ILE A 98 -6.84 -8.52 -9.57
C ILE A 98 -7.20 -9.62 -10.54
N ILE A 99 -7.18 -10.87 -10.07
CA ILE A 99 -7.61 -12.03 -10.84
C ILE A 99 -8.56 -12.84 -9.97
N ASP A 100 -9.76 -13.06 -10.48
CA ASP A 100 -10.75 -13.92 -9.85
C ASP A 100 -10.81 -15.25 -10.58
N PHE A 101 -10.92 -16.33 -9.81
CA PHE A 101 -11.01 -17.69 -10.31
C PHE A 101 -12.39 -18.28 -10.08
N ASP A 102 -12.83 -19.12 -11.00
CA ASP A 102 -14.01 -19.95 -10.83
C ASP A 102 -13.75 -21.16 -9.91
N ALA A 103 -14.77 -21.99 -9.71
CA ALA A 103 -14.66 -23.22 -8.92
C ALA A 103 -13.69 -24.26 -9.51
N ASN A 104 -13.36 -24.17 -10.81
CA ASN A 104 -12.40 -25.05 -11.48
C ASN A 104 -10.97 -24.50 -11.46
N GLY A 105 -10.76 -23.32 -10.88
CA GLY A 105 -9.47 -22.66 -10.83
C GLY A 105 -9.05 -22.00 -12.15
N LYS A 106 -9.99 -21.71 -13.04
CA LYS A 106 -9.79 -20.93 -14.26
C LYS A 106 -10.14 -19.47 -14.06
N VAL A 107 -9.52 -18.57 -14.84
CA VAL A 107 -9.80 -17.13 -14.76
C VAL A 107 -11.28 -16.87 -15.04
N CYS A 108 -11.97 -16.30 -14.07
CA CYS A 108 -13.37 -15.91 -14.11
C CYS A 108 -13.50 -14.41 -14.45
N ASP A 109 -12.69 -13.57 -13.80
CA ASP A 109 -12.61 -12.14 -14.07
C ASP A 109 -11.21 -11.59 -13.79
N HIS A 110 -10.88 -10.42 -14.34
CA HIS A 110 -9.60 -9.77 -14.07
C HIS A 110 -9.67 -8.26 -14.27
N ALA A 111 -8.81 -7.53 -13.56
CA ALA A 111 -8.62 -6.09 -13.73
C ALA A 111 -7.16 -5.70 -13.47
N PHE A 112 -6.59 -4.89 -14.36
CA PHE A 112 -5.24 -4.36 -14.21
C PHE A 112 -5.26 -2.84 -14.26
N VAL A 113 -4.55 -2.21 -13.32
CA VAL A 113 -4.35 -0.76 -13.27
C VAL A 113 -2.88 -0.47 -12.95
N LYS A 114 -2.33 0.54 -13.62
CA LYS A 114 -0.99 1.06 -13.39
C LYS A 114 -1.01 2.58 -13.48
N GLN A 115 -0.30 3.25 -12.56
CA GLN A 115 -0.10 4.69 -12.49
C GLN A 115 1.39 5.02 -12.66
#